data_AF-A0A7V2XMH3-F1
#
_entry.id   AF-A0A7V2XMH3-F1
#
_cell.length_a   1.000
_cell.length_b   1.000
_cell.length_c   1.000
_cell.angle_alpha   90.00
_cell.angle_beta   90.00
_cell.angle_gamma   90.00
#
_symmetry.space_group_name_H-M   'P 1'
#
loop_
_entity.id
_entity.type
_entity.pdbx_description
1 polymer ?
#
loop_
_entity_poly.entity_id
_entity_poly.type
_entity_poly.pdbx_seq_one_letter_code
_entity_poly.pdbx_strand_id
1 'polypeptide(L)' 'EAYQAAFEQGANPPSFDKQFLRDWLETAHVDGRPWNKTAPAPRLPREVIEQTAAKYQEALKRLLG' A
#
# COMPACT_ATOMS: atom_id res chain seq x y z
N GLU A 1 1.54 -13.91 -14.26
CA GLU A 1 2.34 -15.02 -13.71
C GLU A 1 2.54 -14.92 -12.20
N ALA A 2 3.19 -13.88 -11.65
CA ALA A 2 3.43 -13.78 -10.20
C ALA A 2 2.15 -13.76 -9.32
N TYR A 3 1.04 -13.20 -9.80
CA TYR A 3 -0.22 -13.13 -9.06
C TYR A 3 -0.92 -14.49 -8.94
N GLN A 4 -0.97 -15.22 -10.07
CA GLN A 4 -1.57 -16.55 -10.14
C GLN A 4 -0.78 -17.54 -9.28
N ALA A 5 0.55 -17.50 -9.40
CA ALA A 5 1.45 -18.34 -8.59
C ALA A 5 1.35 -18.04 -7.09
N ALA A 6 1.22 -16.76 -6.69
CA ALA A 6 1.02 -16.40 -5.29
C ALA A 6 -0.34 -16.89 -4.75
N PHE A 7 -1.41 -16.72 -5.54
CA PHE A 7 -2.74 -17.22 -5.19
C PHE A 7 -2.76 -18.75 -5.04
N GLU A 8 -2.14 -19.48 -5.96
CA GLU A 8 -2.04 -20.94 -5.94
C GLU A 8 -1.18 -21.46 -4.78
N GLN A 9 -0.18 -20.70 -4.34
CA GLN A 9 0.68 -21.04 -3.20
C GLN A 9 0.09 -20.63 -1.85
N GLY A 10 -1.09 -19.99 -1.81
CA GLY A 10 -1.66 -19.40 -0.59
C GLY A 10 -0.82 -18.26 -0.01
N ALA A 11 0.09 -17.70 -0.81
CA ALA A 11 0.91 -16.55 -0.45
C ALA A 11 0.13 -15.26 -0.72
N ASN A 12 0.36 -14.23 0.09
CA ASN A 12 -0.24 -12.93 -0.17
C ASN A 12 0.24 -12.44 -1.55
N PRO A 13 -0.68 -12.21 -2.51
CA PRO A 13 -0.28 -11.73 -3.81
C PRO A 13 0.34 -10.33 -3.69
N PRO A 14 1.22 -9.94 -4.63
CA PRO A 14 1.85 -8.62 -4.61
C PRO A 14 0.75 -7.54 -4.59
N SER A 15 0.67 -6.71 -3.57
CA SER A 15 -0.46 -5.79 -3.46
C SER A 15 -0.58 -4.84 -4.65
N PHE A 16 -1.81 -4.73 -5.17
CA PHE A 16 -2.15 -3.89 -6.30
C PHE A 16 -2.74 -2.52 -5.93
N ASP A 17 -2.94 -2.23 -4.63
CA ASP A 17 -3.62 -0.98 -4.24
C ASP A 17 -3.03 -0.32 -2.97
N LYS A 18 -3.17 -0.91 -1.79
CA LYS A 18 -2.99 -0.21 -0.50
C LYS A 18 -2.13 -0.96 0.51
N GLN A 19 -1.55 -2.11 0.20
CA GLN A 19 -0.75 -2.80 1.22
C GLN A 19 0.49 -1.98 1.59
N PHE A 20 1.14 -1.33 0.63
CA PHE A 20 2.26 -0.44 0.90
C PHE A 20 1.89 0.70 1.87
N LEU A 21 0.73 1.33 1.63
CA LEU A 21 0.21 2.37 2.53
C LEU A 21 -0.12 1.80 3.91
N ARG A 22 -0.73 0.61 3.99
CA ARG A 22 -1.04 -0.05 5.26
C ARG A 22 0.23 -0.35 6.05
N ASP A 23 1.21 -0.97 5.41
CA ASP A 23 2.48 -1.32 6.03
C ASP A 23 3.21 -0.06 6.53
N TRP A 24 3.18 1.03 5.75
CA TRP A 24 3.70 2.31 6.22
C TRP A 24 2.94 2.86 7.43
N LEU A 25 1.61 2.81 7.42
CA LEU A 25 0.78 3.30 8.53
C LEU A 25 1.01 2.53 9.83
N GLU A 26 1.37 1.24 9.77
CA GLU A 26 1.77 0.46 10.95
C GLU A 26 3.11 0.93 11.56
N THR A 27 3.96 1.60 10.76
CA THR A 27 5.22 2.21 11.24
C THR A 27 5.08 3.69 11.62
N ALA A 28 3.94 4.30 11.27
CA ALA A 28 3.75 5.73 11.44
C ALA A 28 3.58 6.10 12.91
N HIS A 29 4.21 7.21 13.32
CA HIS A 29 4.10 7.75 14.67
C HIS A 29 3.44 9.12 14.63
N VAL A 30 2.49 9.33 15.54
CA VAL A 30 1.82 10.61 15.79
C VAL A 30 2.04 10.95 17.26
N ASP A 31 2.53 12.16 17.53
CA ASP A 31 2.84 12.65 18.88
C ASP A 31 3.79 11.72 19.68
N GLY A 32 4.76 11.12 18.99
CA GLY A 32 5.76 10.23 19.59
C GLY A 32 5.26 8.81 19.90
N ARG A 33 4.06 8.44 19.43
CA ARG A 33 3.48 7.11 19.65
C ARG A 33 3.04 6.46 18.32
N PRO A 34 3.03 5.13 18.20
CA PRO A 34 2.45 4.45 17.04
C PRO A 34 1.03 4.90 16.78
N TRP A 35 0.69 5.14 15.51
CA TRP A 35 -0.61 5.64 15.14
C TRP A 35 -1.69 4.57 15.32
N ASN A 36 -2.62 4.81 16.24
CA ASN A 36 -3.73 3.91 16.58
C ASN A 36 -4.94 4.02 15.63
N LYS A 37 -4.74 4.54 14.41
CA LYS A 37 -5.80 4.73 13.39
C LYS A 37 -6.89 5.73 13.80
N THR A 38 -6.60 6.62 14.76
CA THR A 38 -7.50 7.74 15.14
C THR A 38 -6.96 9.09 14.67
N ALA A 39 -7.83 10.06 14.40
CA ALA A 39 -7.40 11.39 14.00
C ALA A 39 -6.57 12.08 15.11
N PRO A 40 -5.57 12.91 14.76
CA PRO A 40 -5.13 13.26 13.40
C PRO A 40 -4.30 12.15 12.74
N ALA A 41 -4.46 11.98 11.43
CA ALA A 41 -3.65 11.06 10.65
C ALA A 41 -2.21 11.59 10.47
N PRO A 42 -1.20 10.72 10.42
CA PRO A 42 0.17 11.12 10.16
C PRO A 42 0.30 11.71 8.75
N ARG A 43 1.20 12.68 8.57
CA ARG A 43 1.54 13.17 7.24
C ARG A 43 2.28 12.08 6.46
N LEU A 44 1.73 11.72 5.31
CA LEU A 44 2.34 10.74 4.41
C LEU A 44 3.61 11.30 3.76
N PRO A 45 4.75 10.60 3.84
CA PRO A 45 5.94 10.91 3.07
C PRO A 45 5.65 10.84 1.57
N ARG A 46 6.36 11.66 0.81
CA ARG A 46 6.18 11.76 -0.64
C ARG A 46 6.39 10.41 -1.34
N GLU A 47 7.38 9.64 -0.91
CA GLU A 47 7.68 8.30 -1.44
C GLU A 47 6.49 7.34 -1.29
N VAL A 48 5.72 7.44 -0.20
CA VAL A 48 4.57 6.57 0.06
C VAL A 48 3.42 6.93 -0.87
N ILE A 49 3.23 8.23 -1.08
CA ILE A 49 2.24 8.76 -2.02
C ILE A 49 2.59 8.33 -3.44
N GLU A 50 3.83 8.51 -3.86
CA GLU A 50 4.31 8.16 -5.21
C GLU A 50 4.22 6.66 -5.49
N GLN A 51 4.65 5.81 -4.55
CA GLN A 51 4.54 4.35 -4.71
C GLN A 51 3.08 3.89 -4.78
N THR A 52 2.22 4.43 -3.91
CA THR A 52 0.79 4.12 -3.93
C THR A 52 0.15 4.57 -5.25
N ALA A 53 0.46 5.79 -5.71
CA ALA A 53 -0.06 6.32 -6.97
C ALA A 53 0.43 5.51 -8.18
N ALA A 54 1.70 5.11 -8.22
CA ALA A 54 2.25 4.28 -9.28
C ALA A 54 1.55 2.92 -9.39
N LYS A 55 1.21 2.29 -8.26
CA LYS A 55 0.43 1.04 -8.25
C LYS A 55 -0.97 1.22 -8.84
N TYR A 56 -1.65 2.31 -8.49
CA TYR A 56 -2.95 2.63 -9.09
C TYR A 56 -2.87 2.94 -10.58
N GLN A 57 -1.82 3.63 -11.02
CA GLN A 57 -1.61 3.91 -12.44
C GLN A 57 -1.35 2.63 -13.24
N GLU A 58 -0.54 1.71 -12.71
CA GLU A 58 -0.31 0.40 -13.30
C GLU A 58 -1.61 -0.42 -13.36
N ALA A 59 -2.42 -0.38 -12.30
CA ALA A 59 -3.74 -1.01 -12.28
C ALA A 59 -4.67 -0.44 -13.34
N LEU A 60 -4.75 0.89 -13.43
CA LEU A 60 -5.53 1.58 -14.44
C LEU A 60 -5.07 1.21 -15.86
N LYS A 61 -3.76 1.20 -16.11
CA LYS A 61 -3.18 0.84 -17.40
C LYS A 61 -3.57 -0.59 -17.80
N ARG A 62 -3.45 -1.56 -16.89
CA ARG A 62 -3.84 -2.96 -17.15
C ARG A 62 -5.33 -3.15 -17.39
N LEU A 63 -6.17 -2.34 -16.76
CA LEU A 63 -7.62 -2.37 -16.98
C LEU A 63 -8.03 -1.73 -18.31
N LEU A 64 -7.29 -0.72 -18.76
CA LEU A 64 -7.56 -0.02 -20.02
C LEU A 64 -6.93 -0.69 -21.25
N GLY A 65 -5.95 -1.59 -21.07
CA GLY A 65 -5.31 -2.36 -22.14
C GLY A 65 -3.90 -1.88 -22.47
#